data_AF-A0A358D897-F1
#
_entry.id   AF-A0A358D897-F1
#
_cell.length_a   1.000
_cell.length_b   1.000
_cell.length_c   1.000
_cell.angle_alpha   90.00
_cell.angle_beta   90.00
_cell.angle_gamma   90.00
#
_symmetry.space_group_name_H-M   'P 1'
#
loop_
_entity.id
_entity.type
_entity.pdbx_description
1 polymer ?
#
loop_
_entity_poly.entity_id
_entity_poly.type
_entity_poly.pdbx_seq_one_letter_code
_entity_poly.pdbx_strand_id
1 'polypeptide(L)' 'MPATFSIRPATAADGAFLGDMVVEAANWSPGRSRPRYEVLNAPEHGRYVSGWMRPGDAGFVASDPQGE' A
#
# COMPACT_ATOMS: atom_id res chain seq x y z
N MET A 1 14.96 20.54 -5.58
CA MET A 1 13.71 20.53 -6.37
C MET A 1 12.78 19.50 -5.75
N PRO A 2 11.46 19.71 -5.69
CA PRO A 2 10.54 18.68 -5.21
C PRO A 2 10.68 17.44 -6.11
N ALA A 3 10.59 16.25 -5.51
CA ALA A 3 10.55 15.01 -6.28
C ALA A 3 9.35 15.03 -7.23
N THR A 4 9.56 14.59 -8.47
CA THR A 4 8.50 14.49 -9.49
C THR A 4 7.97 13.07 -9.47
N PHE A 5 6.69 12.90 -9.16
CA PHE A 5 6.04 11.60 -9.16
C PHE A 5 5.08 11.48 -10.34
N SER A 6 4.96 10.28 -10.90
CA SER A 6 3.93 9.91 -11.87
C SER A 6 2.89 9.02 -11.19
N ILE A 7 1.62 9.15 -11.59
CA ILE A 7 0.53 8.34 -11.03
C ILE A 7 -0.03 7.45 -12.13
N ARG A 8 -0.20 6.16 -11.83
CA ARG A 8 -0.87 5.19 -12.72
C ARG A 8 -1.93 4.38 -11.98
N PRO A 9 -2.95 3.85 -12.69
CA PRO A 9 -3.83 2.83 -12.11
C PRO A 9 -3.01 1.65 -11.59
N ALA A 10 -3.40 1.16 -10.41
CA ALA A 10 -2.88 -0.08 -9.85
C ALA A 10 -3.46 -1.27 -10.61
N THR A 11 -2.67 -2.33 -10.68
CA THR A 11 -2.98 -3.59 -11.33
C THR A 11 -2.98 -4.71 -10.31
N ALA A 12 -3.41 -5.91 -10.71
CA ALA A 12 -3.32 -7.09 -9.85
C ALA A 12 -1.89 -7.39 -9.38
N ALA A 13 -0.87 -7.03 -10.17
CA ALA A 13 0.54 -7.25 -9.83
C ALA A 13 1.03 -6.34 -8.68
N ASP A 14 0.35 -5.24 -8.40
CA ASP A 14 0.76 -4.27 -7.37
C ASP A 14 0.37 -4.70 -5.94
N GLY A 15 -0.29 -5.86 -5.77
CA GLY A 15 -0.84 -6.28 -4.47
C GLY A 15 0.20 -6.36 -3.33
N ALA A 16 1.43 -6.77 -3.63
CA ALA A 16 2.50 -6.79 -2.62
C ALA A 16 2.88 -5.38 -2.15
N PHE A 17 3.07 -4.46 -3.10
CA PHE A 17 3.39 -3.05 -2.84
C PHE A 17 2.25 -2.35 -2.10
N LEU A 18 0.99 -2.58 -2.50
CA LEU A 18 -0.17 -2.05 -1.78
C LEU A 18 -0.22 -2.58 -0.34
N GLY A 19 0.19 -3.84 -0.12
CA GLY A 19 0.33 -4.41 1.22
C GLY A 19 1.40 -3.69 2.05
N ASP A 20 2.52 -3.33 1.45
CA ASP A 20 3.57 -2.53 2.10
C ASP A 20 3.02 -1.15 2.49
N MET A 21 2.29 -0.49 1.59
CA MET A 21 1.70 0.82 1.85
C MET A 21 0.63 0.80 2.96
N VAL A 22 -0.13 -0.29 3.10
CA VAL A 22 -1.04 -0.47 4.26
C VAL A 22 -0.25 -0.54 5.57
N VAL A 23 0.91 -1.20 5.58
CA VAL A 23 1.78 -1.28 6.76
C VAL A 23 2.38 0.08 7.10
N GLU A 24 2.88 0.81 6.10
CA GLU A 24 3.38 2.18 6.28
C GLU A 24 2.29 3.10 6.84
N ALA A 25 1.08 3.04 6.26
CA ALA A 25 -0.05 3.82 6.74
C ALA A 25 -0.45 3.46 8.18
N ALA A 26 -0.42 2.17 8.56
CA ALA A 26 -0.74 1.73 9.92
C ALA A 26 0.31 2.14 10.97
N ASN A 27 1.54 2.45 10.52
CA ASN A 27 2.69 2.81 11.33
C ASN A 27 3.14 4.28 11.14
N TRP A 28 2.26 5.14 10.63
CA TRP A 28 2.58 6.56 10.35
C TRP A 28 3.05 7.36 11.58
N SER A 29 2.68 6.94 12.79
CA SER A 29 2.94 7.69 14.02
C SER A 29 4.25 7.25 14.68
N PRO A 30 5.14 8.20 15.02
CA PRO A 30 6.41 7.89 15.66
C PRO A 30 6.19 7.26 17.06
N GLY A 31 6.94 6.20 17.36
CA GLY A 31 6.93 5.52 18.67
C GLY A 31 6.04 4.27 18.76
N ARG A 32 5.29 3.93 17.71
CA ARG A 32 4.57 2.65 17.63
C ARG A 32 4.72 2.06 16.22
N SER A 33 5.60 1.08 16.08
CA SER A 33 5.72 0.26 14.88
C SER A 33 5.24 -1.14 15.17
N ARG A 34 4.20 -1.57 14.45
CA ARG A 34 3.67 -2.94 14.47
C ARG A 34 4.29 -3.71 13.31
N PRO A 35 4.71 -4.98 13.51
CA PRO A 35 5.29 -5.79 12.45
C PRO A 35 4.27 -6.07 11.34
N ARG A 36 4.77 -6.23 10.10
CA ARG A 36 3.96 -6.48 8.90
C ARG A 36 2.88 -7.54 9.09
N TYR A 37 3.26 -8.70 9.64
CA TYR A 37 2.33 -9.81 9.79
C TYR A 37 1.19 -9.47 10.77
N GLU A 38 1.46 -8.67 11.80
CA GLU A 38 0.43 -8.25 12.76
C GLU A 38 -0.54 -7.28 12.08
N VAL A 39 -0.01 -6.29 11.35
CA VAL A 39 -0.83 -5.32 10.62
C VAL A 39 -1.69 -6.00 9.55
N LEU A 40 -1.11 -6.85 8.70
CA LEU A 40 -1.85 -7.45 7.59
C LEU A 40 -2.88 -8.50 8.04
N ASN A 41 -2.69 -9.12 9.21
CA ASN A 41 -3.68 -10.04 9.78
C ASN A 41 -4.75 -9.33 10.62
N ALA A 42 -4.54 -8.07 10.99
CA ALA A 42 -5.53 -7.29 11.72
C ALA A 42 -6.72 -6.93 10.79
N PRO A 43 -7.98 -7.30 11.13
CA PRO A 43 -9.14 -7.08 10.26
C PRO A 43 -9.34 -5.63 9.81
N GLU A 44 -8.96 -4.67 10.64
CA GLU A 44 -9.06 -3.23 10.36
C GLU A 44 -8.17 -2.77 9.21
N HIS A 45 -7.03 -3.45 8.98
CA HIS A 45 -6.02 -3.08 8.00
C HIS A 45 -5.99 -4.07 6.82
N GLY A 46 -5.99 -5.38 7.10
CA GLY A 46 -5.90 -6.43 6.08
C GLY A 46 -7.04 -6.37 5.06
N ARG A 47 -8.22 -5.87 5.44
CA ARG A 47 -9.38 -5.72 4.54
C ARG A 47 -9.12 -4.84 3.32
N TYR A 48 -8.15 -3.93 3.35
CA TYR A 48 -7.86 -3.02 2.24
C TYR A 48 -7.12 -3.67 1.08
N VAL A 49 -6.38 -4.76 1.34
CA VAL A 49 -5.52 -5.41 0.34
C VAL A 49 -5.78 -6.91 0.21
N SER A 50 -6.44 -7.52 1.19
CA SER A 50 -6.79 -8.95 1.15
C SER A 50 -7.61 -9.26 -0.10
N GLY A 51 -7.15 -10.23 -0.90
CA GLY A 51 -7.85 -10.66 -2.11
C GLY A 51 -7.90 -9.63 -3.24
N TRP A 52 -7.09 -8.55 -3.17
CA TRP A 52 -6.85 -7.68 -4.32
C TRP A 52 -6.50 -8.52 -5.55
N MET A 53 -7.08 -8.31 -6.74
CA MET A 53 -7.89 -7.19 -7.22
C MET A 53 -9.32 -7.65 -7.53
N ARG A 54 -10.26 -7.42 -6.61
CA ARG A 54 -11.66 -7.90 -6.71
C ARG A 54 -12.47 -7.04 -7.68
N PRO A 55 -13.61 -7.54 -8.20
CA PRO A 55 -14.53 -6.70 -8.97
C PRO A 55 -14.98 -5.47 -8.16
N GLY A 56 -14.73 -4.28 -8.71
CA GLY A 56 -15.04 -3.00 -8.07
C GLY A 56 -13.88 -2.39 -7.28
N ASP A 57 -12.78 -3.12 -7.09
CA ASP A 57 -11.56 -2.56 -6.52
C ASP A 57 -10.92 -1.56 -7.50
N ALA A 58 -10.49 -0.42 -6.97
CA ALA A 58 -9.75 0.60 -7.71
C ALA A 58 -8.60 1.11 -6.84
N GLY A 59 -7.44 1.32 -7.46
CA GLY A 59 -6.22 1.74 -6.77
C GLY A 59 -5.30 2.48 -7.71
N PHE A 60 -4.35 3.22 -7.13
CA PHE A 60 -3.36 3.98 -7.87
C PHE A 60 -2.00 3.82 -7.20
N VAL A 61 -0.95 3.79 -8.02
CA VAL A 61 0.44 3.79 -7.57
C VAL A 61 1.06 5.09 -8.04
N ALA A 62 1.70 5.80 -7.11
CA ALA A 62 2.61 6.87 -7.42
C ALA A 62 4.02 6.28 -7.49
N SER A 63 4.75 6.58 -8.55
CA SER A 63 6.16 6.18 -8.68
C SER A 63 7.04 7.40 -8.92
N ASP A 64 8.23 7.36 -8.40
CA ASP A 64 9.26 8.34 -8.73
C ASP A 64 9.86 8.09 -10.14
N PRO A 65 10.81 8.91 -10.62
CA PRO A 65 11.45 8.71 -11.92
C PRO A 65 12.31 7.43 -12.02
N GLN A 66 12.68 6.84 -10.88
CA GLN A 66 13.44 5.60 -10.77
C GLN A 66 12.51 4.36 -10.75
N GLY A 67 11.21 4.58 -10.55
CA GLY A 67 10.19 3.53 -10.51
C GLY A 67 9.99 2.93 -9.12
N GLU A 68 10.50 3.58 -8.06
CA GLU A 68 10.15 3.26 -6.66
C GLU A 68 8.79 3.87 -6.28
#